data_AF-A0A3D3HAF3-F1
#
_entry.id   AF-A0A3D3HAF3-F1
#
_cell.length_a   1.000
_cell.length_b   1.000
_cell.length_c   1.000
_cell.angle_alpha   90.00
_cell.angle_beta   90.00
_cell.angle_gamma   90.00
#
_symmetry.space_group_name_H-M   'P 1'
#
loop_
_entity.id
_entity.type
_entity.pdbx_description
1 polymer ?
#
loop_
_entity_poly.entity_id
_entity_poly.type
_entity_poly.pdbx_seq_one_letter_code
_entity_poly.pdbx_strand_id
1 'polypeptide(L)' 'MSDQEMYGTFNMGAGFAVMLPVGDADQVLQTAKKLNLQAWTAGKVEAGPKQVVIKPKNITFAADALEVR' A
#
# COMPACT_ATOMS: atom_id res chain seq x y z
N MET A 1 -15.87 10.50 -10.30
CA MET A 1 -15.06 10.09 -9.13
C MET A 1 -13.64 10.58 -9.36
N SER A 2 -13.08 11.29 -8.39
CA SER A 2 -11.69 11.75 -8.42
C SER A 2 -10.73 10.60 -8.07
N ASP A 3 -9.45 10.72 -8.44
CA ASP A 3 -8.43 9.73 -8.03
C ASP A 3 -8.38 9.58 -6.50
N GLN A 4 -8.55 10.66 -5.74
CA GLN A 4 -8.59 10.60 -4.28
C GLN A 4 -9.75 9.76 -3.76
N GLU A 5 -10.95 9.89 -4.33
CA GLU A 5 -12.10 9.05 -3.98
C GLU A 5 -11.87 7.58 -4.37
N MET A 6 -11.28 7.34 -5.56
CA MET A 6 -10.99 5.98 -6.03
C MET A 6 -10.03 5.24 -5.09
N TYR A 7 -8.93 5.88 -4.69
CA TYR A 7 -7.94 5.30 -3.77
C TYR A 7 -8.39 5.27 -2.31
N GLY A 8 -9.40 6.05 -1.93
CA GLY A 8 -10.01 6.02 -0.60
C GLY A 8 -11.07 4.92 -0.43
N THR A 9 -11.66 4.44 -1.53
CA THR A 9 -12.77 3.47 -1.50
C THR A 9 -12.39 2.09 -2.06
N PHE A 10 -11.58 2.03 -3.11
CA PHE A 10 -11.23 0.78 -3.78
C PHE A 10 -9.79 0.35 -3.48
N ASN A 11 -9.56 -0.97 -3.52
CA ASN A 11 -8.23 -1.55 -3.27
C ASN A 11 -7.23 -1.34 -4.41
N MET A 12 -7.68 -0.80 -5.55
CA MET A 12 -6.88 -0.53 -6.74
C MET A 12 -6.03 -1.71 -7.23
N GLY A 13 -6.56 -2.93 -7.07
CA GLY A 13 -5.91 -4.18 -7.51
C GLY A 13 -5.05 -4.87 -6.44
N ALA A 14 -4.89 -4.30 -5.25
CA ALA A 14 -4.12 -4.87 -4.15
C ALA A 14 -5.04 -5.34 -3.01
N GLY A 15 -5.35 -6.64 -2.94
CA GLY A 15 -6.29 -7.19 -1.96
C GLY A 15 -5.77 -7.25 -0.51
N PHE A 16 -4.45 -7.24 -0.32
CA PHE A 16 -3.82 -7.25 1.00
C PHE A 16 -2.43 -6.61 0.92
N ALA A 17 -1.91 -6.19 2.07
CA ALA A 17 -0.56 -5.69 2.24
C ALA A 17 0.11 -6.41 3.41
N VAL A 18 1.41 -6.69 3.29
CA VAL A 18 2.23 -7.29 4.34
C VAL A 18 3.35 -6.32 4.69
N MET A 19 3.50 -6.05 5.98
CA MET A 19 4.55 -5.18 6.51
C MET A 19 5.66 -6.08 7.07
N LEU A 20 6.88 -5.91 6.57
CA LEU A 20 8.01 -6.79 6.88
C LEU A 20 9.35 -6.03 6.87
N PRO A 21 10.40 -6.57 7.49
CA PRO A 21 11.76 -6.03 7.37
C PRO A 21 12.23 -6.04 5.91
N VAL A 22 12.89 -4.96 5.47
CA VAL A 22 13.31 -4.80 4.06
C VAL A 22 14.15 -5.96 3.51
N GLY A 23 14.95 -6.61 4.36
CA GLY A 23 15.78 -7.77 3.98
C GLY A 23 15.00 -9.01 3.58
N ASP A 24 13.72 -9.13 4.00
CA ASP A 24 12.88 -10.30 3.73
C ASP A 24 12.03 -10.14 2.47
N ALA A 25 12.03 -8.95 1.84
CA ALA A 25 11.14 -8.62 0.73
C ALA A 25 11.30 -9.58 -0.46
N ASP A 26 12.54 -9.87 -0.87
CA ASP A 26 12.80 -10.74 -2.01
C ASP A 26 12.32 -12.18 -1.76
N GLN A 27 12.52 -12.70 -0.56
CA GLN A 27 12.05 -14.03 -0.18
C GLN A 27 10.52 -14.12 -0.22
N VAL A 28 9.83 -13.08 0.27
CA VAL A 28 8.37 -13.01 0.24
C VAL A 28 7.85 -12.90 -1.20
N LEU A 29 8.46 -12.07 -2.05
CA LEU A 29 8.09 -11.97 -3.47
C LEU A 29 8.29 -13.31 -4.22
N GLN A 30 9.40 -14.01 -3.97
CA GLN A 30 9.63 -15.34 -4.52
C GLN A 30 8.58 -16.36 -4.05
N THR A 31 8.18 -16.28 -2.78
CA THR A 31 7.15 -17.16 -2.21
C THR A 31 5.78 -16.88 -2.82
N ALA A 32 5.39 -15.60 -2.94
CA ALA A 32 4.17 -15.19 -3.62
C ALA A 32 4.11 -15.73 -5.06
N LYS A 33 5.21 -15.61 -5.81
CA LYS A 33 5.31 -16.16 -7.16
C LYS A 33 5.09 -17.67 -7.21
N LYS A 34 5.65 -18.45 -6.26
CA LYS A 34 5.43 -19.91 -6.17
C LYS A 34 3.97 -20.28 -5.89
N LEU A 35 3.25 -19.39 -5.21
CA LEU A 35 1.82 -19.53 -4.92
C LEU A 35 0.92 -18.97 -6.05
N ASN A 36 1.48 -18.60 -7.20
CA ASN A 36 0.79 -17.91 -8.29
C ASN A 36 0.10 -16.59 -7.87
N LEU A 37 0.64 -15.92 -6.85
CA LEU A 37 0.19 -14.60 -6.41
C LEU A 37 1.06 -13.52 -7.07
N GLN A 38 0.40 -12.45 -7.54
CA GLN A 38 1.10 -11.22 -7.94
C GLN A 38 1.35 -10.37 -6.70
N ALA A 39 2.60 -9.95 -6.52
CA ALA A 39 3.02 -9.11 -5.41
C ALA A 39 4.11 -8.15 -5.86
N TRP A 40 4.20 -7.00 -5.18
CA TRP A 40 5.15 -5.93 -5.47
C TRP A 40 5.61 -5.30 -4.16
N THR A 41 6.81 -4.72 -4.17
CA THR A 41 7.24 -3.81 -3.10
C THR A 41 6.48 -2.49 -3.24
N ALA A 42 5.37 -2.34 -2.51
CA ALA A 42 4.45 -1.22 -2.66
C ALA A 42 4.94 0.10 -2.05
N GLY A 43 5.92 0.05 -1.14
CA GLY A 43 6.44 1.24 -0.47
C GLY A 43 7.20 0.88 0.80
N LYS A 44 7.29 1.87 1.70
CA LYS A 44 7.96 1.75 3.00
C LYS A 44 7.21 2.54 4.07
N VAL A 45 7.44 2.17 5.32
CA VAL A 45 6.95 2.88 6.49
C VAL A 45 8.09 3.70 7.05
N GLU A 46 7.82 4.96 7.37
CA GLU A 46 8.81 5.89 7.92
C GLU A 46 8.25 6.50 9.20
N ALA A 47 9.13 6.90 10.12
CA ALA A 47 8.71 7.66 11.29
C ALA A 47 8.15 9.02 10.84
N GLY A 48 6.99 9.40 11.38
CA GLY A 48 6.32 10.64 11.01
C GLY A 48 4.85 10.65 11.41
N PRO A 49 4.08 11.63 10.90
CA PRO A 49 2.64 11.70 11.11
C PRO A 49 1.94 10.42 10.62
N LYS A 50 0.82 10.05 11.25
CA LYS A 50 -0.03 8.96 10.77
C LYS A 50 -0.68 9.36 9.45
N GLN A 51 -0.12 8.90 8.35
CA GLN A 51 -0.61 9.23 7.01
C GLN A 51 -0.22 8.16 5.97
N VAL A 52 -0.95 8.14 4.86
CA VAL A 52 -0.61 7.38 3.66
C VAL A 52 -0.37 8.35 2.52
N VAL A 53 0.81 8.26 1.87
CA VAL A 53 1.19 9.16 0.77
C VAL A 53 1.34 8.37 -0.53
N ILE A 54 0.47 8.64 -1.49
CA ILE A 54 0.52 8.05 -2.84
C ILE A 54 1.18 9.06 -3.78
N LYS A 55 2.53 9.07 -3.77
CA LYS A 55 3.35 10.07 -4.47
C LYS A 55 3.02 10.22 -5.96
N PRO A 56 2.85 9.14 -6.76
CA PRO A 56 2.57 9.27 -8.19
C PRO A 56 1.22 9.92 -8.52
N LYS A 57 0.30 9.94 -7.54
CA LYS A 57 -1.04 10.53 -7.68
C LYS A 57 -1.17 11.89 -6.98
N ASN A 58 -0.11 12.34 -6.30
CA ASN A 58 -0.13 13.54 -5.46
C ASN A 58 -1.27 13.52 -4.40
N ILE A 59 -1.50 12.36 -3.78
CA ILE A 59 -2.54 12.16 -2.74
C ILE A 59 -1.87 11.92 -1.39
N THR A 60 -2.40 12.57 -0.35
CA THR A 60 -2.06 12.29 1.05
C THR A 60 -3.34 12.09 1.85
N PHE A 61 -3.47 10.92 2.48
CA PHE A 61 -4.52 10.63 3.46
C PHE A 61 -3.93 10.83 4.86
N ALA A 62 -4.32 11.91 5.54
CA ALA A 62 -3.94 12.18 6.91
C ALA A 62 -4.79 11.38 7.91
N ALA A 63 -4.40 11.40 9.19
CA ALA A 63 -4.98 10.58 10.24
C ALA A 63 -6.52 10.67 10.37
N ASP A 64 -7.05 11.87 10.16
CA ASP A 64 -8.47 12.24 10.20
C ASP A 64 -9.26 11.75 8.96
N ALA A 65 -8.57 11.53 7.85
CA ALA A 65 -9.14 11.02 6.61
C ALA A 65 -9.04 9.49 6.45
N LEU A 66 -8.45 8.78 7.42
CA LEU A 66 -8.23 7.32 7.37
C LEU A 66 -9.42 6.49 7.90
N GLU A 67 -10.54 7.11 8.28
CA GLU A 67 -11.78 6.37 8.50
C GLU A 67 -12.31 5.91 7.13
N VAL A 68 -12.33 4.59 6.93
CA VAL A 68 -12.95 3.98 5.75
C VAL A 68 -14.41 4.43 5.71
N ARG A 69 -14.82 5.07 4.61
CA ARG A 69 -16.22 5.41 4.34
C ARG A 69 -16.90 4.29 3.58
#